data_AF-A0A8B7Z7Y7-F1
#
_entry.id   AF-A0A8B7Z7Y7-F1
#
_cell.length_a   1.000
_cell.length_b   1.000
_cell.length_c   1.000
_cell.angle_alpha   90.00
_cell.angle_beta   90.00
_cell.angle_gamma   90.00
#
_symmetry.space_group_name_H-M   'P 1'
#
loop_
_entity.id
_entity.type
_entity.pdbx_description
1 polymer ?
#
loop_
_entity_poly.entity_id
_entity_poly.type
_entity_poly.pdbx_seq_one_letter_code
_entity_poly.pdbx_strand_id
1 'polypeptide(L)'
;MKAGMRAIGLSADSVSDAELEEVFKTLDKDGSGSLNLNEFMNALTPSLSTKRKEILSAVFRKVEKTGDGAITANDLTRFYIAKHHPAVVAGRKTEEDIKTEFLNNFEVDKVTRDGKVTLEEFERYYAEISQGCDSDEKFATLVKNTWDLY
;
A
#
# COMPACT_ATOMS: atom_id res chain seq x y z
N MET A 1 -20.46 -16.45 3.23
CA MET A 1 -19.25 -16.55 4.08
C MET A 1 -18.44 -17.84 3.80
N LYS A 2 -18.99 -19.05 4.03
CA LYS A 2 -18.25 -20.34 3.84
C LYS A 2 -17.66 -20.60 2.44
N ALA A 3 -18.25 -20.08 1.37
CA ALA A 3 -17.76 -20.31 0.01
C ALA A 3 -16.48 -19.50 -0.33
N GLY A 4 -16.34 -18.28 0.20
CA GLY A 4 -15.17 -17.41 -0.06
C GLY A 4 -13.92 -17.86 0.68
N MET A 5 -14.07 -18.44 1.88
CA MET A 5 -12.94 -18.87 2.72
C MET A 5 -12.24 -20.14 2.20
N ARG A 6 -12.96 -20.99 1.44
CA ARG A 6 -12.33 -22.11 0.71
C ARG A 6 -11.44 -21.64 -0.45
N ALA A 7 -11.70 -20.45 -1.00
CA ALA A 7 -10.90 -19.89 -2.10
C ALA A 7 -9.55 -19.33 -1.63
N ILE A 8 -9.41 -18.98 -0.34
CA ILE A 8 -8.18 -18.42 0.26
C ILE A 8 -7.28 -19.48 0.89
N GLY A 9 -7.56 -20.77 0.68
CA GLY A 9 -6.72 -21.89 1.15
C GLY A 9 -6.88 -22.25 2.64
N LEU A 10 -7.78 -21.57 3.38
CA LEU A 10 -8.18 -22.01 4.71
C LEU A 10 -9.13 -23.19 4.58
N SER A 11 -8.65 -24.41 4.84
CA SER A 11 -9.51 -25.57 4.98
C SER A 11 -10.46 -25.33 6.15
N ALA A 12 -11.74 -25.08 5.85
CA ALA A 12 -12.81 -24.88 6.83
C ALA A 12 -12.99 -26.07 7.81
N ASP A 13 -12.27 -27.17 7.60
CA ASP A 13 -12.31 -28.37 8.42
C ASP A 13 -11.24 -28.35 9.54
N SER A 14 -10.35 -27.34 9.57
CA SER A 14 -9.23 -27.23 10.54
C SER A 14 -9.17 -25.91 11.32
N VAL A 15 -10.16 -25.03 11.17
CA VAL A 15 -10.22 -23.72 11.81
C VAL A 15 -11.54 -23.61 12.58
N SER A 16 -11.48 -23.30 13.87
CA SER A 16 -12.66 -23.17 14.72
C SER A 16 -13.49 -21.94 14.36
N ASP A 17 -14.79 -21.96 14.68
CA ASP A 17 -15.67 -20.80 14.44
C ASP A 17 -15.16 -19.52 15.14
N ALA A 18 -14.47 -19.65 16.28
CA ALA A 18 -13.84 -18.54 16.98
C ALA A 18 -12.63 -17.95 16.21
N GLU A 19 -11.78 -18.80 15.64
CA GLU A 19 -10.67 -18.35 14.79
C GLU A 19 -11.16 -17.74 13.47
N LEU A 20 -12.27 -18.26 12.92
CA LEU A 20 -12.91 -17.67 11.74
C LEU A 20 -13.48 -16.28 12.03
N GLU A 21 -14.09 -16.09 13.21
CA GLU A 21 -14.59 -14.80 13.68
C GLU A 21 -13.44 -13.78 13.86
N GLU A 22 -12.30 -14.21 14.42
CA GLU A 22 -11.11 -13.35 14.55
C GLU A 22 -10.54 -12.97 13.18
N VAL A 23 -10.35 -13.94 12.28
CA VAL A 23 -9.91 -13.65 10.90
C VAL A 23 -10.88 -12.70 10.22
N PHE A 24 -12.19 -12.94 10.33
CA PHE A 24 -13.19 -12.08 9.74
C PHE A 24 -13.10 -10.65 10.26
N LYS A 25 -12.99 -10.45 11.58
CA LYS A 25 -12.81 -9.13 12.20
C LYS A 25 -11.52 -8.43 11.74
N THR A 26 -10.48 -9.18 11.41
CA THR A 26 -9.24 -8.58 10.88
C THR A 26 -9.36 -8.14 9.43
N LEU A 27 -10.26 -8.78 8.65
CA LEU A 27 -10.47 -8.52 7.22
C LEU A 27 -11.56 -7.47 6.96
N ASP A 28 -12.62 -7.45 7.76
CA ASP A 28 -13.73 -6.49 7.73
C ASP A 28 -13.27 -5.17 8.36
N LYS A 29 -12.62 -4.32 7.56
CA LYS A 29 -11.99 -3.08 8.03
C LYS A 29 -13.02 -2.00 8.30
N ASP A 30 -14.09 -1.96 7.52
CA ASP A 30 -15.17 -0.99 7.70
C ASP A 30 -16.20 -1.42 8.76
N GLY A 31 -16.10 -2.65 9.27
CA GLY A 31 -16.97 -3.17 10.32
C GLY A 31 -18.41 -3.35 9.87
N SER A 32 -18.65 -3.49 8.56
CA SER A 32 -19.98 -3.65 7.98
C SER A 32 -20.62 -5.01 8.31
N GLY A 33 -19.84 -5.97 8.83
CA GLY A 33 -20.27 -7.34 9.01
C GLY A 33 -20.23 -8.15 7.72
N SER A 34 -19.61 -7.63 6.66
CA SER A 34 -19.47 -8.28 5.35
C SER A 34 -18.16 -7.89 4.68
N LEU A 35 -17.48 -8.82 4.00
CA LEU A 35 -16.31 -8.46 3.20
C LEU A 35 -16.76 -7.93 1.85
N ASN A 36 -16.45 -6.66 1.57
CA ASN A 36 -16.59 -6.09 0.25
C ASN A 36 -15.46 -6.60 -0.69
N LEU A 37 -15.57 -6.31 -1.99
CA LEU A 37 -14.62 -6.82 -2.98
C LEU A 37 -13.18 -6.36 -2.69
N ASN A 38 -12.99 -5.12 -2.22
CA ASN A 38 -11.66 -4.59 -1.92
C ASN A 38 -11.06 -5.28 -0.69
N GLU A 39 -11.83 -5.48 0.37
CA GLU A 39 -11.39 -6.20 1.56
C GLU A 39 -11.04 -7.66 1.24
N PHE A 40 -11.82 -8.30 0.38
CA PHE A 40 -11.55 -9.65 -0.07
C PHE A 40 -10.29 -9.74 -0.94
N MET A 41 -10.09 -8.80 -1.87
CA MET A 41 -8.87 -8.75 -2.69
C MET A 41 -7.64 -8.47 -1.82
N ASN A 42 -7.74 -7.56 -0.86
CA ASN A 42 -6.68 -7.29 0.11
C ASN A 42 -6.33 -8.54 0.95
N ALA A 43 -7.34 -9.33 1.34
CA ALA A 43 -7.14 -10.59 2.06
C ALA A 43 -6.39 -11.64 1.21
N LEU A 44 -6.55 -11.58 -0.11
CA LEU A 44 -5.94 -12.50 -1.07
C LEU A 44 -4.55 -12.07 -1.51
N THR A 45 -4.21 -10.78 -1.40
CA THR A 45 -2.90 -10.27 -1.79
C THR A 45 -1.82 -10.89 -0.90
N PRO A 46 -0.90 -11.70 -1.48
CA PRO A 46 0.18 -12.30 -0.71
C PRO A 46 1.02 -11.25 0.00
N SER A 47 1.42 -11.55 1.23
CA SER A 47 2.36 -10.69 1.94
C SER A 47 3.70 -10.62 1.20
N LEU A 48 4.31 -9.43 1.24
CA LEU A 48 5.64 -9.22 0.68
C LEU A 48 6.66 -10.13 1.36
N SER A 49 7.61 -10.66 0.59
CA SER A 49 8.76 -11.38 1.13
C SER A 49 9.58 -10.47 2.06
N THR A 50 10.30 -11.07 3.02
CA THR A 50 11.16 -10.31 3.95
C THR A 50 12.12 -9.38 3.22
N LYS A 51 12.73 -9.84 2.11
CA LYS A 51 13.66 -9.04 1.30
C LYS A 51 12.97 -7.84 0.64
N ARG A 52 11.74 -7.99 0.15
CA ARG A 52 10.95 -6.88 -0.42
C ARG A 52 10.56 -5.87 0.66
N LYS A 53 10.17 -6.34 1.85
CA LYS A 53 9.89 -5.46 3.00
C LYS A 53 11.12 -4.67 3.45
N GLU A 54 12.29 -5.30 3.50
CA GLU A 54 13.55 -4.61 3.83
C GLU A 54 13.89 -3.50 2.83
N ILE A 55 13.67 -3.74 1.52
CA ILE A 55 13.83 -2.72 0.48
C ILE A 55 12.88 -1.54 0.73
N LEU A 56 11.60 -1.82 0.96
CA LEU A 56 10.60 -0.78 1.22
C LEU A 56 10.89 -0.01 2.50
N SER A 57 11.30 -0.68 3.58
CA SER A 57 11.69 -0.03 4.84
C SER A 57 12.88 0.91 4.65
N ALA A 58 13.89 0.49 3.87
CA ALA A 58 15.05 1.34 3.56
C ALA A 58 14.66 2.57 2.74
N VAL A 59 13.76 2.41 1.76
CA VAL A 59 13.22 3.51 0.96
C VAL A 59 12.40 4.45 1.84
N PHE A 60 11.49 3.91 2.65
CA PHE A 60 10.62 4.65 3.53
C PHE A 60 11.43 5.54 4.48
N ARG A 61 12.44 4.98 5.15
CA ARG A 61 13.36 5.74 6.02
C ARG A 61 14.16 6.81 5.29
N LYS A 62 14.43 6.63 4.00
CA LYS A 62 15.14 7.64 3.21
C LYS A 62 14.20 8.79 2.82
N VAL A 63 12.94 8.51 2.56
CA VAL A 63 11.92 9.49 2.18
C VAL A 63 11.37 10.25 3.39
N GLU A 64 11.08 9.55 4.49
CA GLU A 64 10.57 10.10 5.75
C GLU A 64 11.66 10.93 6.44
N LYS A 65 11.48 12.26 6.50
CA LYS A 65 12.47 13.20 7.05
C LYS A 65 12.05 13.84 8.36
N THR A 66 10.76 13.81 8.67
CA THR A 66 10.15 14.44 9.85
C THR A 66 10.44 13.70 11.15
N GLY A 67 10.76 12.41 11.08
CA GLY A 67 10.97 11.53 12.22
C GLY A 67 9.67 11.15 12.96
N ASP A 68 8.50 11.42 12.37
CA ASP A 68 7.19 11.08 12.93
C ASP A 68 6.66 9.72 12.44
N GLY A 69 7.43 9.02 11.61
CA GLY A 69 7.14 7.65 11.17
C GLY A 69 6.11 7.57 10.05
N ALA A 70 5.80 8.70 9.41
CA ALA A 70 4.88 8.77 8.28
C ALA A 70 5.43 9.69 7.18
N ILE A 71 5.20 9.32 5.93
CA ILE A 71 5.57 10.13 4.78
C ILE A 71 4.44 11.12 4.51
N THR A 72 4.75 12.42 4.63
CA THR A 72 3.81 13.50 4.31
C THR A 72 3.97 13.99 2.87
N ALA A 73 3.03 14.82 2.41
CA ALA A 73 3.17 15.50 1.11
C ALA A 73 4.49 16.27 1.03
N ASN A 74 4.88 16.90 2.13
CA ASN A 74 6.11 17.67 2.24
C ASN A 74 7.37 16.79 2.12
N ASP A 75 7.37 15.58 2.68
CA ASP A 75 8.48 14.63 2.51
C ASP A 75 8.65 14.24 1.03
N LEU A 76 7.53 14.00 0.35
CA LEU A 76 7.51 13.65 -1.07
C LEU A 76 7.90 14.79 -2.00
N THR A 77 7.59 16.06 -1.66
CA THR A 77 7.93 17.22 -2.50
C THR A 77 9.42 17.29 -2.86
N ARG A 78 10.30 16.67 -2.05
CA ARG A 78 11.76 16.67 -2.23
C ARG A 78 12.26 15.61 -3.20
N PHE A 79 11.52 14.51 -3.37
CA PHE A 79 11.90 13.38 -4.22
C PHE A 79 11.06 13.29 -5.49
N TYR A 80 9.79 13.74 -5.44
CA TYR A 80 8.87 13.69 -6.56
C TYR A 80 8.82 15.03 -7.30
N ILE A 81 9.43 15.09 -8.48
CA ILE A 81 9.51 16.27 -9.34
C ILE A 81 8.18 16.45 -10.10
N ALA A 82 7.15 16.94 -9.41
CA ALA A 82 5.81 17.17 -9.99
C ALA A 82 5.80 18.22 -11.12
N LYS A 83 6.81 19.10 -11.19
CA LYS A 83 6.91 20.18 -12.19
C LYS A 83 6.86 19.70 -13.65
N HIS A 84 7.26 18.45 -13.91
CA HIS A 84 7.24 17.85 -15.24
C HIS A 84 5.97 17.05 -15.52
N HIS A 85 5.05 16.94 -14.56
CA HIS A 85 3.82 16.21 -14.75
C HIS A 85 2.97 16.89 -15.84
N PRO A 86 2.42 16.16 -16.83
CA PRO A 86 1.72 16.75 -17.97
C PRO A 86 0.55 17.67 -17.58
N ALA A 87 -0.11 17.41 -16.44
CA ALA A 87 -1.18 18.28 -15.94
C ALA A 87 -0.68 19.59 -15.31
N VAL A 88 0.53 19.60 -14.73
CA VAL A 88 1.17 20.81 -14.18
C VAL A 88 1.70 21.67 -15.30
N VAL A 89 2.38 21.06 -16.28
CA VAL A 89 2.85 21.74 -17.49
C VAL A 89 1.70 22.39 -18.26
N ALA A 90 0.54 21.73 -18.31
CA ALA A 90 -0.66 22.25 -18.94
C ALA A 90 -1.42 23.30 -18.10
N GLY A 91 -0.94 23.67 -16.91
CA GLY A 91 -1.60 24.62 -16.00
C GLY A 91 -2.94 24.14 -15.43
N ARG A 92 -3.26 22.84 -15.56
CA ARG A 92 -4.54 22.26 -15.13
C ARG A 92 -4.55 21.87 -13.65
N LYS A 93 -3.37 21.61 -13.08
CA LYS A 93 -3.17 21.21 -11.69
C LYS A 93 -1.92 21.88 -11.14
N THR A 94 -1.91 22.16 -9.85
CA THR A 94 -0.70 22.59 -9.15
C THR A 94 0.20 21.38 -8.88
N GLU A 95 1.48 21.63 -8.56
CA GLU A 95 2.35 20.56 -8.08
C GLU A 95 1.83 19.91 -6.79
N GLU A 96 1.17 20.69 -5.94
CA GLU A 96 0.58 20.22 -4.69
C GLU A 96 -0.60 19.28 -4.97
N ASP A 97 -1.47 19.59 -5.93
CA ASP A 97 -2.56 18.70 -6.35
C ASP A 97 -2.03 17.34 -6.82
N ILE A 98 -0.97 17.31 -7.62
CA ILE A 98 -0.35 16.06 -8.08
C ILE A 98 0.26 15.28 -6.92
N LYS A 99 0.88 15.97 -5.95
CA LYS A 99 1.50 15.33 -4.79
C LYS A 99 0.45 14.77 -3.84
N THR A 100 -0.65 15.49 -3.62
CA THR A 100 -1.80 15.00 -2.87
C THR A 100 -2.46 13.82 -3.57
N GLU A 101 -2.68 13.88 -4.88
CA GLU A 101 -3.19 12.73 -5.65
C GLU A 101 -2.27 11.52 -5.58
N PHE A 102 -0.96 11.75 -5.60
CA PHE A 102 0.00 10.68 -5.45
C PHE A 102 -0.06 10.04 -4.06
N LEU A 103 -0.17 10.82 -2.98
CA LEU A 103 -0.41 10.29 -1.62
C LEU A 103 -1.70 9.48 -1.53
N ASN A 104 -2.77 9.98 -2.16
CA ASN A 104 -4.06 9.30 -2.17
C ASN A 104 -4.00 7.92 -2.84
N ASN A 105 -2.98 7.64 -3.67
CA ASN A 105 -2.79 6.30 -4.23
C ASN A 105 -2.26 5.30 -3.19
N PHE A 106 -1.61 5.76 -2.12
CA PHE A 106 -1.13 4.92 -1.02
C PHE A 106 -2.18 4.80 0.09
N GLU A 107 -2.98 5.85 0.32
CA GLU A 107 -4.09 5.87 1.29
C GLU A 107 -5.36 5.21 0.72
N VAL A 108 -5.29 3.89 0.50
CA VAL A 108 -6.36 3.11 -0.16
C VAL A 108 -7.64 3.05 0.68
N ASP A 109 -7.55 3.21 2.00
CA ASP A 109 -8.69 3.22 2.90
C ASP A 109 -9.21 4.66 3.10
N LYS A 110 -10.53 4.85 2.90
CA LYS A 110 -11.18 6.14 3.13
C LYS A 110 -11.14 6.57 4.61
N VAL A 111 -10.94 5.61 5.52
CA VAL A 111 -10.88 5.87 6.97
C VAL A 111 -9.50 6.39 7.39
N THR A 112 -8.43 6.02 6.71
CA THR A 112 -7.04 6.39 7.07
C THR A 112 -6.46 7.53 6.24
N ARG A 113 -7.26 8.15 5.37
CA ARG A 113 -6.84 9.26 4.51
C ARG A 113 -6.60 10.54 5.31
N ASP A 114 -5.48 10.60 6.01
CA ASP A 114 -5.07 11.66 6.93
C ASP A 114 -4.01 12.60 6.31
N GLY A 115 -3.66 12.37 5.05
CA GLY A 115 -2.62 13.08 4.31
C GLY A 115 -1.22 12.58 4.61
N LYS A 116 -1.09 11.41 5.24
CA LYS A 116 0.16 10.77 5.61
C LYS A 116 0.16 9.32 5.15
N VAL A 117 1.34 8.81 4.86
CA VAL A 117 1.53 7.41 4.44
C VAL A 117 2.39 6.71 5.48
N THR A 118 1.81 5.76 6.19
CA THR A 118 2.51 4.87 7.11
C THR A 118 3.31 3.80 6.35
N LEU A 119 4.28 3.16 7.02
CA LEU A 119 5.02 2.05 6.41
C LEU A 119 4.08 0.90 6.00
N GLU A 120 3.00 0.67 6.76
CA GLU A 120 2.03 -0.38 6.43
C GLU A 120 1.27 -0.07 5.13
N GLU A 121 0.79 1.17 4.96
CA GLU A 121 0.13 1.60 3.73
C GLU A 121 1.09 1.56 2.53
N PHE A 122 2.35 1.94 2.76
CA PHE A 122 3.40 1.85 1.77
C PHE A 122 3.67 0.40 1.34
N GLU A 123 3.79 -0.52 2.29
CA GLU A 123 3.94 -1.95 2.01
C GLU A 123 2.74 -2.52 1.28
N ARG A 124 1.52 -2.13 1.67
CA ARG A 124 0.28 -2.61 1.04
C ARG A 124 0.18 -2.19 -0.42
N TYR A 125 0.46 -0.93 -0.72
CA TYR A 125 0.51 -0.43 -2.09
C TYR A 125 1.51 -1.22 -2.95
N TYR A 126 2.71 -1.44 -2.42
CA TYR A 126 3.74 -2.18 -3.15
C TYR A 126 3.49 -3.69 -3.20
N ALA A 127 2.63 -4.26 -2.35
CA ALA A 127 2.25 -5.67 -2.40
C ALA A 127 1.52 -6.03 -3.71
N GLU A 128 0.71 -5.11 -4.25
CA GLU A 128 0.06 -5.28 -5.54
C GLU A 128 1.06 -5.21 -6.70
N ILE A 129 1.93 -4.20 -6.71
CA ILE A 129 2.99 -4.03 -7.72
C ILE A 129 3.96 -5.22 -7.70
N SER A 130 4.20 -5.75 -6.51
CA SER A 130 5.04 -6.90 -6.27
C SER A 130 4.55 -8.17 -6.98
N GLN A 131 3.24 -8.31 -7.24
CA GLN A 131 2.69 -9.43 -8.02
C GLN A 131 3.07 -9.38 -9.49
N GLY A 132 3.29 -8.17 -10.03
CA GLY A 132 3.80 -7.97 -11.39
C GLY A 132 5.31 -8.17 -11.53
N CYS A 133 6.03 -8.38 -10.43
CA CYS A 133 7.49 -8.53 -10.41
C CYS A 133 7.88 -9.99 -10.17
N ASP A 134 8.44 -10.62 -11.20
CA ASP A 134 8.90 -12.01 -11.19
C ASP A 134 10.20 -12.26 -10.40
N SER A 135 10.92 -11.21 -9.98
CA SER A 135 12.08 -11.33 -9.08
C SER A 135 12.21 -10.18 -8.09
N ASP A 136 12.96 -10.41 -7.00
CA ASP A 136 13.26 -9.37 -6.00
C ASP A 136 14.16 -8.28 -6.57
N GLU A 137 15.04 -8.61 -7.52
CA GLU A 137 15.94 -7.66 -8.19
C GLU A 137 15.14 -6.69 -9.07
N LYS A 138 14.18 -7.18 -9.85
CA LYS A 138 13.30 -6.33 -10.66
C LYS A 138 12.43 -5.44 -9.78
N PHE A 139 11.88 -5.99 -8.69
CA PHE A 139 11.15 -5.21 -7.71
C PHE A 139 12.04 -4.13 -7.08
N ALA A 140 13.26 -4.47 -6.67
CA ALA A 140 14.22 -3.52 -6.10
C ALA A 140 14.58 -2.40 -7.07
N THR A 141 14.83 -2.73 -8.34
CA THR A 141 15.11 -1.74 -9.39
C THR A 141 13.91 -0.83 -9.61
N LEU A 142 12.70 -1.38 -9.69
CA LEU A 142 11.47 -0.60 -9.83
C LEU A 142 11.35 0.41 -8.68
N VAL A 143 11.41 -0.05 -7.43
CA VAL A 143 11.27 0.80 -6.25
C VAL A 143 12.38 1.86 -6.23
N LYS A 144 13.64 1.49 -6.42
CA LYS A 144 14.74 2.46 -6.40
C LYS A 144 14.66 3.51 -7.51
N ASN A 145 14.20 3.13 -8.70
CA ASN A 145 13.96 4.08 -9.80
C ASN A 145 12.80 5.03 -9.48
N THR A 146 11.71 4.52 -8.88
CA THR A 146 10.55 5.35 -8.51
C THR A 146 10.92 6.43 -7.50
N TRP A 147 11.86 6.14 -6.60
CA TRP A 147 12.24 7.02 -5.49
C TRP A 147 13.58 7.74 -5.69
N ASP A 148 14.11 7.72 -6.92
CA ASP A 148 15.37 8.35 -7.31
C ASP A 148 16.53 8.04 -6.33
N LEU A 149 16.72 6.74 -6.04
CA LEU A 149 17.66 6.28 -5.02
C LEU A 149 19.06 5.94 -5.56
N TYR A 150 19.38 6.32 -6.80
CA TYR A 150 20.65 6.05 -7.47
C TYR A 150 21.62 7.23 -7.43
#